data_AF-A0A484RYS6-F1
#
_entry.id   AF-A0A484RYS6-F1
#
_cell.length_a   1.000
_cell.length_b   1.000
_cell.length_c   1.000
_cell.angle_alpha   90.00
_cell.angle_beta   90.00
_cell.angle_gamma   90.00
#
_symmetry.space_group_name_H-M   'P 1'
#
loop_
_entity.id
_entity.type
_entity.pdbx_description
1 polymer ?
#
loop_
_entity_poly.entity_id
_entity_poly.type
_entity_poly.pdbx_seq_one_letter_code
_entity_poly.pdbx_strand_id
1 'polypeptide(L)' 'MRTYEIRITLLGGARRCLSGLFASDWDAIDAAILIYPNLTAAVPRRMK' A
#
# COMPACT_ATOMS: atom_id res chain seq x y z
N MET A 1 4.12 6.41 -16.07
CA MET A 1 3.70 5.53 -14.97
C MET A 1 2.96 6.35 -13.94
N ARG A 2 1.97 5.78 -13.23
CA ARG A 2 1.19 6.50 -12.21
C ARG A 2 1.86 6.33 -10.84
N THR A 3 1.88 7.41 -10.06
CA THR A 3 2.38 7.38 -8.68
C THR A 3 1.23 7.02 -7.75
N TYR A 4 1.47 6.11 -6.81
CA TYR A 4 0.52 5.72 -5.78
C TYR A 4 1.10 5.91 -4.38
N GLU A 5 0.20 6.16 -3.44
CA GLU A 5 0.41 6.03 -2.01
C GLU A 5 -0.46 4.87 -1.51
N ILE A 6 0.07 3.99 -0.67
CA ILE A 6 -0.69 2.90 -0.03
C ILE A 6 -0.71 3.18 1.47
N ARG A 7 -1.92 3.32 2.00
CA ARG A 7 -2.14 3.48 3.44
C ARG A 7 -2.40 2.12 4.06
N ILE A 8 -1.60 1.79 5.07
CA ILE A 8 -1.53 0.43 5.60
C ILE A 8 -1.87 0.48 7.09
N THR A 9 -2.74 -0.44 7.52
CA THR A 9 -2.98 -0.72 8.93
C THR A 9 -2.45 -2.12 9.21
N LEU A 10 -1.65 -2.25 10.27
CA LEU A 10 -1.07 -3.51 10.71
C LEU A 10 -1.89 -4.12 11.85
N LEU A 11 -1.71 -5.42 12.06
CA LEU A 11 -2.17 -6.11 13.26
C LEU A 11 -1.58 -5.40 14.50
N GLY A 12 -2.44 -4.99 15.43
CA GLY A 12 -2.08 -4.14 16.57
C GLY A 12 -2.34 -2.64 16.35
N GLY A 13 -2.89 -2.25 15.21
CA GLY A 13 -3.39 -0.89 14.96
C GLY A 13 -2.33 0.12 14.51
N ALA A 14 -1.07 -0.30 14.37
CA ALA A 14 -0.03 0.56 13.82
C ALA A 14 -0.35 0.95 12.36
N ARG A 15 -0.03 2.20 11.99
CA ARG A 15 -0.27 2.72 10.64
C ARG A 15 1.04 3.00 9.91
N ARG A 16 1.09 2.67 8.63
CA ARG A 16 2.23 2.89 7.73
C ARG A 16 1.76 3.46 6.39
N CYS A 17 2.72 4.01 5.66
CA CYS A 17 2.50 4.57 4.34
C CYS A 17 3.63 4.10 3.41
N LEU A 18 3.28 3.59 2.23
CA LEU A 18 4.21 3.31 1.15
C LEU A 18 3.89 4.23 -0.02
N SER A 19 4.91 4.78 -0.66
CA SER A 19 4.72 5.63 -1.85
C SER A 19 5.65 5.18 -2.97
N GLY A 20 5.19 5.22 -4.21
CA GLY A 20 6.00 4.83 -5.36
C GLY A 20 5.24 4.83 -6.68
N LEU A 21 5.91 4.44 -7.75
CA LEU A 21 5.28 4.22 -9.06
C LEU A 21 4.81 2.77 -9.14
N PHE A 22 3.56 2.57 -9.57
CA PHE A 22 2.98 1.24 -9.79
C PHE A 22 2.24 1.19 -11.13
N ALA A 23 2.14 -0.01 -11.70
CA ALA A 23 1.40 -0.21 -12.94
C ALA A 23 -0.12 -0.07 -12.72
N SER A 24 -0.64 -0.61 -11.60
CA SER A 24 -2.05 -0.54 -11.21
C SER A 24 -2.24 -0.46 -9.69
N ASP A 25 -3.50 -0.27 -9.27
CA ASP A 25 -3.92 -0.29 -7.85
C ASP A 25 -3.65 -1.67 -7.23
N TRP A 26 -3.79 -2.75 -8.01
CA TRP A 26 -3.53 -4.13 -7.56
C TRP A 26 -2.05 -4.36 -7.31
N ASP A 27 -1.18 -3.93 -8.22
CA ASP A 27 0.28 -4.06 -8.04
C ASP A 27 0.75 -3.31 -6.78
N ALA A 28 0.11 -2.17 -6.48
CA ALA A 28 0.37 -1.42 -5.26
C ALA A 28 -0.04 -2.21 -4.00
N ILE A 29 -1.20 -2.86 -4.01
CA ILE A 29 -1.65 -3.71 -2.90
C ILE A 29 -0.72 -4.93 -2.74
N ASP A 30 -0.36 -5.60 -3.82
CA ASP A 30 0.51 -6.78 -3.79
C ASP A 30 1.88 -6.45 -3.19
N ALA A 31 2.45 -5.29 -3.55
CA ALA A 31 3.67 -4.79 -2.92
C ALA A 31 3.50 -4.57 -1.41
N ALA A 32 2.36 -4.03 -0.96
CA ALA A 32 2.10 -3.84 0.46
C ALA A 32 2.00 -5.17 1.22
N ILE A 33 1.36 -6.19 0.63
CA ILE A 33 1.25 -7.55 1.19
C ILE A 33 2.63 -8.19 1.35
N LEU A 34 3.49 -8.06 0.34
CA LEU A 34 4.85 -8.60 0.38
C LEU A 34 5.73 -7.93 1.43
N ILE A 35 5.60 -6.62 1.62
CA ILE A 35 6.43 -5.85 2.56
C ILE A 35 5.93 -5.98 4.01
N TYR A 36 4.62 -6.07 4.21
CA TYR A 36 3.98 -6.11 5.53
C TYR A 36 3.10 -7.36 5.70
N PRO A 37 3.69 -8.52 6.06
CA PRO A 37 2.97 -9.78 6.17
C PRO A 37 1.90 -9.80 7.27
N ASN A 38 1.92 -8.84 8.20
CA ASN A 38 0.94 -8.67 9.27
C ASN A 38 -0.04 -7.51 9.01
N LEU A 39 -0.21 -7.08 7.75
CA LEU A 39 -1.20 -6.06 7.43
C LEU A 39 -2.63 -6.59 7.57
N THR A 40 -3.53 -5.74 8.06
CA THR A 40 -4.97 -6.02 8.16
C THR A 40 -5.78 -5.24 7.12
N ALA A 41 -5.24 -4.11 6.64
CA ALA A 41 -5.83 -3.34 5.55
C ALA A 41 -4.75 -2.59 4.75
N ALA A 42 -4.92 -2.55 3.43
CA ALA A 42 -4.13 -1.75 2.51
C ALA A 42 -5.08 -0.99 1.57
N VAL A 43 -4.95 0.33 1.50
CA VAL A 43 -5.77 1.18 0.63
C VAL A 43 -4.86 1.96 -0.32
N PRO A 44 -4.83 1.59 -1.61
CA PRO A 44 -4.07 2.35 -2.60
C PRO A 44 -4.79 3.66 -2.91
N ARG A 45 -4.01 4.70 -3.13
CA ARG A 45 -4.46 6.04 -3.50
C ARG A 45 -3.61 6.52 -4.67
N ARG A 46 -4.27 6.83 -5.78
CA ARG A 46 -3.61 7.46 -6.93
C ARG A 46 -3.19 8.87 -6.55
N MET A 47 -1.92 9.17 -6.74
CA MET A 47 -1.38 10.52 -6.62
C MET A 47 -1.51 11.22 -7.97
N LYS A 48 -1.82 12.52 -7.93
CA LYS A 48 -1.92 13.36 -9.14
C LYS A 48 -0.54 13.58 -9.75
#